data_AF-A0AAQ0EV41-F1
#
_entry.id   AF-A0AAQ0EV41-F1
#
_cell.length_a   1.000
_cell.length_b   1.000
_cell.length_c   1.000
_cell.angle_alpha   90.00
_cell.angle_beta   90.00
_cell.angle_gamma   90.00
#
_symmetry.space_group_name_H-M   'P 1'
#
loop_
_entity.id
_entity.type
_entity.pdbx_description
1 polymer ?
#
loop_
_entity_poly.entity_id
_entity_poly.type
_entity_poly.pdbx_seq_one_letter_code
_entity_poly.pdbx_strand_id
1 'polypeptide(L)'
;MSSSARNLFKILSSFLIQKNPHHEEVCVHEETTAGLWAPLPDSHVVLFLDFDGVCHRCKNETFERMLLLEKLLDNCPAMVIVISSSWRECANTSYLKSLFRVPYRDKIIGATGSVYLKHGQTGVRAAECEDFVFSHRVKAFICLDDDESLFPAGYPHLHKTDYYTGLTESDLAALNARYHQLMGR
;
A
#
# COMPACT_ATOMS: atom_id res chain seq x y z
N MET A 1 -26.04 0.82 -1.91
CA MET A 1 -25.99 1.75 -0.77
C MET A 1 -25.25 1.06 0.37
N SER A 2 -24.03 1.52 0.65
CA SER A 2 -23.04 0.93 1.55
C SER A 2 -23.21 1.47 2.98
N SER A 3 -23.39 0.58 3.96
CA SER A 3 -23.59 0.95 5.37
C SER A 3 -22.97 0.00 6.41
N SER A 4 -22.08 -0.93 6.03
CA SER A 4 -21.56 -1.91 7.01
C SER A 4 -20.16 -1.62 7.55
N ALA A 5 -19.29 -0.92 6.82
CA ALA A 5 -17.91 -0.64 7.28
C ALA A 5 -17.79 0.65 8.10
N ARG A 6 -18.69 1.64 7.89
CA ARG A 6 -18.63 2.94 8.59
C ARG A 6 -19.01 2.88 10.08
N ASN A 7 -19.63 1.80 10.55
CA ASN A 7 -20.13 1.71 11.92
C ASN A 7 -19.22 0.94 12.89
N LEU A 8 -18.22 0.19 12.43
CA LEU A 8 -17.29 -0.48 13.35
C LEU A 8 -16.19 0.47 13.88
N PHE A 9 -15.76 1.46 13.07
CA PHE A 9 -14.70 2.39 13.48
C PHE A 9 -15.14 3.51 14.43
N LYS A 10 -16.45 3.80 14.54
CA LYS A 10 -16.96 4.76 15.55
C LYS A 10 -16.97 4.19 16.98
N ILE A 11 -16.86 2.88 17.14
CA ILE A 11 -16.99 2.23 18.45
C ILE A 11 -15.65 2.18 19.19
N LEU A 12 -14.50 2.30 18.49
CA LEU A 12 -13.18 2.32 19.12
C LEU A 12 -12.68 3.72 19.51
N SER A 13 -13.31 4.79 19.04
CA SER A 13 -12.97 6.18 19.44
C SER A 13 -13.83 6.74 20.58
N SER A 14 -14.81 5.98 21.09
CA SER A 14 -15.76 6.48 22.11
C SER A 14 -15.51 6.01 23.55
N PHE A 15 -14.44 5.25 23.80
CA PHE A 15 -14.02 4.89 25.17
C PHE A 15 -12.72 5.58 25.52
N LEU A 16 -12.81 6.85 25.93
CA LEU A 16 -11.97 7.53 26.93
C LEU A 16 -12.32 9.03 26.97
N ILE A 17 -13.54 9.36 27.43
CA ILE A 17 -13.81 10.67 28.02
C ILE A 17 -14.46 10.43 29.38
N GLN A 18 -13.67 9.95 30.34
CA GLN A 18 -13.93 10.27 31.74
C GLN A 18 -13.26 11.62 32.00
N LYS A 19 -14.09 12.67 32.12
CA LYS A 19 -13.65 14.02 32.48
C LYS A 19 -13.01 13.98 33.87
N ASN A 20 -11.70 14.17 33.93
CA ASN A 20 -10.96 14.48 35.15
C ASN A 20 -10.28 15.84 34.95
N PRO A 21 -10.51 16.88 35.79
CA PRO A 21 -10.21 18.28 35.44
C PRO A 21 -8.75 18.70 35.66
N HIS A 22 -7.82 17.75 35.76
CA HIS A 22 -6.39 18.03 35.92
C HIS A 22 -5.57 17.07 35.06
N HIS A 23 -5.47 17.30 33.76
CA HIS A 23 -4.39 16.73 32.96
C HIS A 23 -4.07 17.68 31.81
N GLU A 24 -2.77 17.99 31.68
CA GLU A 24 -2.17 18.60 30.49
C GLU A 24 -2.76 17.94 29.24
N GLU A 25 -3.10 18.74 28.24
CA GLU A 25 -3.42 18.25 26.89
C GLU A 25 -2.21 17.47 26.38
N VAL A 26 -2.23 16.15 26.58
CA VAL A 26 -1.32 15.24 25.89
C VAL A 26 -1.74 15.33 24.43
N CYS A 27 -0.99 16.11 23.66
CA CYS A 27 -1.08 16.14 22.22
C CYS A 27 -0.70 14.73 21.73
N VAL A 28 -1.69 13.85 21.59
CA VAL A 28 -1.49 12.53 21.00
C VAL A 28 -1.13 12.81 19.55
N HIS A 29 0.16 12.77 19.23
CA HIS A 29 0.60 12.81 17.84
C HIS A 29 -0.14 11.69 17.11
N GLU A 30 -0.96 12.05 16.11
CA GLU A 30 -1.51 11.06 15.19
C GLU A 30 -0.31 10.32 14.59
N GLU A 31 -0.16 9.05 14.98
CA GLU A 31 0.92 8.21 14.51
C GLU A 31 0.71 8.01 13.01
N THR A 32 1.48 8.73 12.21
CA THR A 32 1.38 8.64 10.76
C THR A 32 1.82 7.26 10.31
N THR A 33 1.05 6.65 9.42
CA THR A 33 1.47 5.40 8.75
C THR A 33 2.49 5.64 7.65
N ALA A 34 2.75 6.89 7.27
CA ALA A 34 3.64 7.22 6.16
C ALA A 34 5.11 6.96 6.51
N GLY A 35 5.87 6.49 5.52
CA GLY A 35 7.31 6.24 5.62
C GLY A 35 7.65 4.78 5.89
N LEU A 36 8.90 4.54 6.25
CA LEU A 36 9.42 3.20 6.57
C LEU A 36 9.05 2.76 7.98
N TRP A 37 8.56 1.53 8.09
CA TRP A 37 8.31 0.80 9.33
C TRP A 37 9.42 -0.21 9.64
N ALA A 38 10.26 -0.50 8.65
CA ALA A 38 11.44 -1.35 8.75
C ALA A 38 12.51 -0.86 7.76
N PRO A 39 13.80 -1.14 8.00
CA PRO A 39 14.87 -0.78 7.08
C PRO A 39 14.66 -1.41 5.69
N LEU A 40 15.02 -0.67 4.64
CA LEU A 40 15.14 -1.24 3.29
C LEU A 40 16.31 -2.25 3.25
N PRO A 41 16.10 -3.48 2.75
CA PRO A 41 17.21 -4.40 2.49
C PRO A 41 18.21 -3.84 1.47
N ASP A 42 19.48 -4.24 1.55
CA ASP A 42 20.53 -3.77 0.63
C ASP A 42 20.21 -4.06 -0.84
N SER A 43 19.64 -5.25 -1.08
CA SER A 43 19.13 -5.68 -2.39
C SER A 43 17.62 -5.81 -2.30
N HIS A 44 16.91 -5.00 -3.07
CA HIS A 44 15.46 -4.94 -3.02
C HIS A 44 14.83 -4.58 -4.37
N VAL A 45 13.57 -5.00 -4.53
CA VAL A 45 12.60 -4.36 -5.43
C VAL A 45 11.40 -3.97 -4.59
N VAL A 46 11.03 -2.69 -4.60
CA VAL A 46 9.82 -2.23 -3.91
C VAL A 46 8.60 -2.44 -4.78
N LEU A 47 7.60 -3.13 -4.24
CA LEU A 47 6.25 -3.19 -4.79
C LEU A 47 5.38 -2.16 -4.04
N PHE A 48 5.05 -1.06 -4.71
CA PHE A 48 4.01 -0.15 -4.25
C PHE A 48 2.65 -0.78 -4.53
N LEU A 49 1.90 -1.09 -3.47
CA LEU A 49 0.72 -1.95 -3.54
C LEU A 49 -0.56 -1.18 -3.20
N ASP A 50 -1.52 -1.14 -4.14
CA ASP A 50 -2.93 -0.87 -3.83
C ASP A 50 -3.68 -2.15 -3.41
N PHE A 51 -4.87 -2.00 -2.83
CA PHE A 51 -5.74 -3.08 -2.37
C PHE A 51 -7.01 -3.22 -3.21
N ASP A 52 -7.81 -2.15 -3.31
CA ASP A 52 -9.01 -2.12 -4.16
C ASP A 52 -8.60 -2.43 -5.61
N GLY A 53 -9.34 -3.30 -6.30
CA GLY A 53 -9.01 -3.67 -7.69
C GLY A 53 -7.70 -4.45 -7.89
N VAL A 54 -6.97 -4.78 -6.82
CA VAL A 54 -5.70 -5.54 -6.85
C VAL A 54 -5.81 -6.81 -6.00
N CYS A 55 -5.85 -6.65 -4.67
CA CYS A 55 -5.92 -7.75 -3.70
C CYS A 55 -7.31 -8.42 -3.69
N HIS A 56 -8.29 -7.77 -4.31
CA HIS A 56 -9.64 -8.26 -4.50
C HIS A 56 -10.34 -7.51 -5.62
N ARG A 57 -11.43 -8.09 -6.16
CA ARG A 57 -12.23 -7.38 -7.16
C ARG A 57 -12.99 -6.22 -6.53
N CYS A 58 -13.07 -5.12 -7.27
CA CYS A 58 -13.71 -3.90 -6.87
C CYS A 58 -13.25 -3.48 -5.45
N LYS A 59 -14.20 -3.08 -4.61
CA LYS A 59 -14.02 -2.78 -3.19
C LYS A 59 -14.75 -3.80 -2.31
N ASN A 60 -14.63 -5.08 -2.62
CA ASN A 60 -15.36 -6.12 -1.89
C ASN A 60 -14.71 -6.48 -0.54
N GLU A 61 -13.44 -6.07 -0.33
CA GLU A 61 -12.68 -6.27 0.90
C GLU A 61 -12.48 -7.74 1.31
N THR A 62 -12.66 -8.71 0.40
CA THR A 62 -12.50 -10.15 0.72
C THR A 62 -11.07 -10.66 0.61
N PHE A 63 -10.17 -9.86 0.03
CA PHE A 63 -8.74 -10.20 -0.12
C PHE A 63 -8.50 -11.55 -0.83
N GLU A 64 -9.42 -11.95 -1.72
CA GLU A 64 -9.39 -13.27 -2.36
C GLU A 64 -8.18 -13.48 -3.30
N ARG A 65 -7.47 -12.39 -3.66
CA ARG A 65 -6.26 -12.46 -4.50
C ARG A 65 -4.96 -12.48 -3.69
N MET A 66 -5.02 -12.44 -2.36
CA MET A 66 -3.81 -12.45 -1.52
C MET A 66 -2.94 -13.69 -1.75
N LEU A 67 -3.53 -14.86 -2.02
CA LEU A 67 -2.75 -16.06 -2.33
C LEU A 67 -1.86 -15.90 -3.57
N LEU A 68 -2.26 -15.08 -4.55
CA LEU A 68 -1.42 -14.79 -5.71
C LEU A 68 -0.27 -13.86 -5.32
N LEU A 69 -0.56 -12.80 -4.57
CA LEU A 69 0.49 -11.91 -4.05
C LEU A 69 1.53 -12.66 -3.21
N GLU A 70 1.09 -13.59 -2.36
CA GLU A 70 1.96 -14.46 -1.56
C GLU A 70 2.86 -15.33 -2.45
N LYS A 71 2.31 -15.99 -3.49
CA LYS A 71 3.10 -16.72 -4.49
C LYS A 71 4.14 -15.82 -5.19
N LEU A 72 3.79 -14.57 -5.49
CA LEU A 72 4.73 -13.62 -6.08
C LEU A 72 5.90 -13.34 -5.14
N LEU A 73 5.62 -13.09 -3.85
CA LEU A 73 6.65 -12.84 -2.83
C LEU A 73 7.56 -14.06 -2.61
N ASP A 74 7.01 -15.28 -2.68
CA ASP A 74 7.78 -16.52 -2.61
C ASP A 74 8.74 -16.65 -3.81
N ASN A 75 8.28 -16.28 -5.01
CA ASN A 75 9.10 -16.30 -6.24
C ASN A 75 10.11 -15.14 -6.32
N CYS A 76 9.86 -14.04 -5.61
CA CYS A 76 10.63 -12.81 -5.66
C CYS A 76 11.19 -12.44 -4.28
N PRO A 77 12.20 -13.16 -3.76
CA PRO A 77 12.61 -13.05 -2.36
C PRO A 77 13.17 -11.67 -1.96
N ALA A 78 13.70 -10.88 -2.88
CA ALA A 78 14.14 -9.49 -2.61
C ALA A 78 13.00 -8.47 -2.75
N MET A 79 11.79 -8.91 -3.11
CA MET A 79 10.63 -8.03 -3.16
C MET A 79 10.17 -7.68 -1.75
N VAL A 80 9.91 -6.39 -1.53
CA VAL A 80 9.34 -5.82 -0.31
C VAL A 80 8.18 -4.90 -0.69
N ILE A 81 7.22 -4.75 0.20
CA ILE A 81 5.97 -4.04 -0.05
C ILE A 81 5.99 -2.71 0.67
N VAL A 82 5.62 -1.66 -0.06
CA VAL A 82 5.19 -0.38 0.49
C VAL A 82 3.72 -0.21 0.13
N ILE A 83 2.86 0.01 1.12
CA ILE A 83 1.43 0.19 0.84
C ILE A 83 1.22 1.57 0.21
N SER A 84 0.65 1.58 -0.99
CA SER A 84 0.25 2.76 -1.72
C SER A 84 -1.25 2.72 -1.97
N SER A 85 -2.05 2.33 -0.97
CA SER A 85 -3.52 2.24 -1.04
C SER A 85 -4.16 3.33 -0.21
N SER A 86 -5.31 3.88 -0.62
CA SER A 86 -6.07 4.85 0.18
C SER A 86 -6.29 4.43 1.65
N TRP A 87 -6.32 3.11 1.92
CA TRP A 87 -6.46 2.53 3.25
C TRP A 87 -5.41 3.00 4.27
N ARG A 88 -4.21 3.43 3.83
CA ARG A 88 -3.21 3.99 4.77
C ARG A 88 -3.66 5.29 5.44
N GLU A 89 -4.61 6.03 4.88
CA GLU A 89 -5.11 7.28 5.49
C GLU A 89 -6.02 7.04 6.70
N CYS A 90 -6.58 5.84 6.85
CA CYS A 90 -7.60 5.57 7.88
C CYS A 90 -7.28 4.37 8.78
N ALA A 91 -6.29 3.56 8.43
CA ALA A 91 -5.82 2.44 9.23
C ALA A 91 -4.51 2.77 9.95
N ASN A 92 -4.18 2.01 11.00
CA ASN A 92 -2.84 2.04 11.61
C ASN A 92 -1.94 0.94 11.03
N THR A 93 -0.62 1.08 11.26
CA THR A 93 0.40 0.14 10.80
C THR A 93 0.13 -1.32 11.22
N SER A 94 -0.32 -1.53 12.46
CA SER A 94 -0.64 -2.86 12.99
C SER A 94 -1.77 -3.54 12.21
N TYR A 95 -2.83 -2.80 11.90
CA TYR A 95 -3.94 -3.30 11.10
C TYR A 95 -3.50 -3.61 9.68
N LEU A 96 -2.79 -2.70 9.02
CA LEU A 96 -2.31 -2.88 7.65
C LEU A 96 -1.41 -4.12 7.51
N LYS A 97 -0.48 -4.34 8.45
CA LYS A 97 0.32 -5.58 8.50
C LYS A 97 -0.54 -6.81 8.77
N SER A 98 -1.60 -6.69 9.57
CA SER A 98 -2.45 -7.83 9.95
C SER A 98 -3.20 -8.46 8.77
N LEU A 99 -3.44 -7.70 7.69
CA LEU A 99 -4.05 -8.16 6.45
C LEU A 99 -3.22 -9.25 5.75
N PHE A 100 -1.92 -9.28 6.01
CA PHE A 100 -1.00 -10.28 5.47
C PHE A 100 -0.87 -11.45 6.43
N ARG A 101 -0.74 -12.66 5.88
CA ARG A 101 -0.41 -13.85 6.68
C ARG A 101 0.96 -13.66 7.34
N VAL A 102 1.11 -14.24 8.53
CA VAL A 102 2.28 -14.05 9.41
C VAL A 102 3.63 -14.15 8.68
N PRO A 103 3.89 -15.14 7.78
CA PRO A 103 5.18 -15.26 7.11
C PRO A 103 5.55 -14.08 6.21
N TYR A 104 4.57 -13.29 5.77
CA TYR A 104 4.76 -12.19 4.83
C TYR A 104 4.76 -10.82 5.50
N ARG A 105 4.40 -10.72 6.79
CA ARG A 105 4.25 -9.41 7.48
C ARG A 105 5.53 -8.57 7.51
N ASP A 106 6.67 -9.23 7.54
CA ASP A 106 7.99 -8.57 7.52
C ASP A 106 8.37 -8.07 6.11
N LYS A 107 7.66 -8.52 5.06
CA LYS A 107 7.80 -7.96 3.71
C LYS A 107 7.16 -6.58 3.60
N ILE A 108 6.25 -6.19 4.50
CA ILE A 108 5.60 -4.88 4.48
C ILE A 108 6.42 -3.91 5.30
N ILE A 109 7.18 -3.09 4.58
CA ILE A 109 8.22 -2.24 5.15
C ILE A 109 7.80 -0.78 5.29
N GLY A 110 6.62 -0.39 4.81
CA GLY A 110 6.16 1.01 4.91
C GLY A 110 4.84 1.29 4.19
N ALA A 111 4.46 2.56 4.17
CA ALA A 111 3.39 3.09 3.32
C ALA A 111 3.79 4.46 2.74
N THR A 112 3.21 4.83 1.59
CA THR A 112 3.41 6.16 1.01
C THR A 112 2.76 7.25 1.86
N GLY A 113 3.36 8.44 1.85
CA GLY A 113 2.71 9.65 2.35
C GLY A 113 1.76 10.23 1.31
N SER A 114 0.78 11.03 1.76
CA SER A 114 -0.09 11.78 0.85
C SER A 114 0.63 13.00 0.31
N VAL A 115 0.56 13.21 -1.01
CA VAL A 115 1.11 14.42 -1.66
C VAL A 115 -0.03 15.23 -2.29
N TYR A 116 0.12 16.55 -2.28
CA TYR A 116 -0.84 17.45 -2.94
C TYR A 116 -0.33 17.85 -4.31
N LEU A 117 -1.07 17.47 -5.35
CA LEU A 117 -0.84 17.98 -6.70
C LEU A 117 -1.47 19.36 -6.89
N LYS A 118 -0.87 20.16 -7.77
CA LYS A 118 -1.48 21.44 -8.19
C LYS A 118 -2.73 21.16 -9.01
N HIS A 119 -3.66 22.11 -9.01
CA HIS A 119 -4.88 22.02 -9.81
C HIS A 119 -4.57 21.73 -11.29
N GLY A 120 -5.27 20.74 -11.85
CA GLY A 120 -5.09 20.30 -13.25
C GLY A 120 -3.95 19.30 -13.50
N GLN A 121 -3.15 18.97 -12.49
CA GLN A 121 -2.18 17.87 -12.59
C GLN A 121 -2.86 16.52 -12.29
N THR A 122 -2.45 15.49 -13.01
CA THR A 122 -2.83 14.08 -12.78
C THR A 122 -1.64 13.30 -12.23
N GLY A 123 -1.83 12.04 -11.87
CA GLY A 123 -0.71 11.20 -11.44
C GLY A 123 -0.40 11.26 -9.94
N VAL A 124 -1.39 11.48 -9.07
CA VAL A 124 -1.15 11.66 -7.62
C VAL A 124 -0.47 10.45 -7.00
N ARG A 125 -0.89 9.21 -7.34
CA ARG A 125 -0.29 7.99 -6.80
C ARG A 125 1.14 7.80 -7.28
N ALA A 126 1.42 8.14 -8.55
CA ALA A 126 2.79 8.17 -9.05
C ALA A 126 3.66 9.15 -8.24
N ALA A 127 3.16 10.36 -7.99
CA ALA A 127 3.88 11.36 -7.21
C ALA A 127 4.13 10.91 -5.76
N GLU A 128 3.16 10.25 -5.10
CA GLU A 128 3.34 9.66 -3.77
C GLU A 128 4.45 8.58 -3.77
N CYS A 129 4.45 7.72 -4.80
CA CYS A 129 5.46 6.67 -4.93
C CYS A 129 6.84 7.25 -5.23
N GLU A 130 6.94 8.25 -6.12
CA GLU A 130 8.20 8.92 -6.45
C GLU A 130 8.76 9.70 -5.26
N ASP A 131 7.92 10.36 -4.46
CA ASP A 131 8.34 11.01 -3.22
C ASP A 131 8.93 10.01 -2.22
N PHE A 132 8.28 8.84 -2.08
CA PHE A 132 8.81 7.74 -1.26
C PHE A 132 10.15 7.23 -1.80
N VAL A 133 10.25 7.02 -3.12
CA VAL A 133 11.48 6.55 -3.80
C VAL A 133 12.63 7.51 -3.55
N PHE A 134 12.40 8.80 -3.74
CA PHE A 134 13.39 9.85 -3.54
C PHE A 134 13.83 9.91 -2.07
N SER A 135 12.87 9.98 -1.15
CA SER A 135 13.13 10.14 0.28
C SER A 135 13.91 8.96 0.89
N HIS A 136 13.65 7.75 0.41
CA HIS A 136 14.24 6.52 0.96
C HIS A 136 15.30 5.88 0.05
N ARG A 137 15.66 6.53 -1.06
CA ARG A 137 16.68 6.07 -2.01
C ARG A 137 16.39 4.66 -2.57
N VAL A 138 15.12 4.40 -2.86
CA VAL A 138 14.70 3.14 -3.49
C VAL A 138 15.31 3.07 -4.90
N LYS A 139 15.98 1.95 -5.22
CA LYS A 139 16.71 1.82 -6.49
C LYS A 139 15.88 1.18 -7.60
N ALA A 140 14.95 0.32 -7.23
CA ALA A 140 14.11 -0.43 -8.16
C ALA A 140 12.71 -0.59 -7.58
N PHE A 141 11.69 -0.30 -8.37
CA PHE A 141 10.30 -0.41 -7.94
C PHE A 141 9.31 -0.69 -9.06
N ILE A 142 8.16 -1.20 -8.65
CA ILE A 142 6.97 -1.47 -9.46
C ILE A 142 5.78 -0.91 -8.68
N CYS A 143 4.86 -0.22 -9.35
CA CYS A 143 3.56 0.17 -8.80
C CYS A 143 2.51 -0.83 -9.30
N LEU A 144 1.75 -1.44 -8.39
CA LEU A 144 0.69 -2.40 -8.70
C LEU A 144 -0.65 -1.83 -8.27
N ASP A 145 -1.48 -1.50 -9.26
CA ASP A 145 -2.66 -0.67 -9.10
C ASP A 145 -3.65 -0.94 -10.23
N ASP A 146 -4.95 -0.71 -10.01
CA ASP A 146 -5.96 -0.83 -11.06
C ASP A 146 -6.29 0.52 -11.73
N ASP A 147 -6.14 1.62 -10.98
CA ASP A 147 -6.59 2.95 -11.40
C ASP A 147 -5.47 3.72 -12.11
N GLU A 148 -5.37 3.47 -13.41
CA GLU A 148 -4.43 4.15 -14.30
C GLU A 148 -4.56 5.68 -14.28
N SER A 149 -5.72 6.24 -13.89
CA SER A 149 -5.90 7.70 -13.82
C SER A 149 -5.09 8.35 -12.70
N LEU A 150 -4.67 7.57 -11.70
CA LEU A 150 -3.79 8.00 -10.62
C LEU A 150 -2.31 8.06 -11.02
N PHE A 151 -2.00 7.74 -12.27
CA PHE A 151 -0.65 7.73 -12.84
C PHE A 151 -0.59 8.61 -14.11
N PRO A 152 0.59 9.14 -14.48
CA PRO A 152 0.80 9.73 -15.79
C PRO A 152 0.51 8.73 -16.91
N ALA A 153 0.03 9.20 -18.06
CA ALA A 153 -0.22 8.34 -19.21
C ALA A 153 1.07 7.60 -19.64
N GLY A 154 0.99 6.27 -19.72
CA GLY A 154 2.14 5.43 -20.08
C GLY A 154 3.23 5.35 -18.99
N TYR A 155 2.89 5.60 -17.72
CA TYR A 155 3.85 5.56 -16.62
C TYR A 155 4.59 4.20 -16.56
N PRO A 156 5.92 4.17 -16.74
CA PRO A 156 6.66 2.95 -17.02
C PRO A 156 6.81 2.00 -15.82
N HIS A 157 6.43 2.45 -14.63
CA HIS A 157 6.48 1.65 -13.40
C HIS A 157 5.12 1.06 -13.01
N LEU A 158 4.02 1.45 -13.68
CA LEU A 158 2.71 0.89 -13.41
C LEU A 158 2.55 -0.49 -14.05
N HIS A 159 2.28 -1.49 -13.22
CA HIS A 159 1.64 -2.74 -13.61
C HIS A 159 0.15 -2.61 -13.30
N LYS A 160 -0.67 -2.48 -14.34
CA LYS A 160 -2.11 -2.27 -14.22
C LYS A 160 -2.87 -3.58 -14.08
N THR A 161 -3.70 -3.73 -13.04
CA THR A 161 -4.70 -4.81 -12.94
C THR A 161 -6.06 -4.37 -13.47
N ASP A 162 -6.97 -5.33 -13.68
CA ASP A 162 -8.37 -5.02 -13.98
C ASP A 162 -9.17 -4.94 -12.66
N TYR A 163 -9.77 -3.77 -12.41
CA TYR A 163 -10.59 -3.48 -11.23
C TYR A 163 -11.62 -4.58 -10.90
N TYR A 164 -12.26 -5.18 -11.90
CA TYR A 164 -13.33 -6.16 -11.72
C TYR A 164 -12.81 -7.58 -11.47
N THR A 165 -11.51 -7.82 -11.64
CA THR A 165 -10.92 -9.15 -11.44
C THR A 165 -9.87 -9.18 -10.35
N GLY A 166 -9.13 -8.08 -10.13
CA GLY A 166 -7.95 -8.07 -9.28
C GLY A 166 -6.74 -8.71 -9.95
N LEU A 167 -5.74 -9.04 -9.14
CA LEU A 167 -4.54 -9.74 -9.58
C LEU A 167 -4.88 -11.12 -10.19
N THR A 168 -4.22 -11.45 -11.30
CA THR A 168 -4.36 -12.75 -12.00
C THR A 168 -3.03 -13.50 -12.10
N GLU A 169 -3.06 -14.77 -12.52
CA GLU A 169 -1.84 -15.55 -12.79
C GLU A 169 -1.00 -14.94 -13.95
N SER A 170 -1.65 -14.27 -14.91
CA SER A 170 -0.95 -13.57 -16.00
C SER A 170 -0.19 -12.36 -15.47
N ASP A 171 -0.79 -11.60 -14.54
CA ASP A 171 -0.11 -10.49 -13.86
C ASP A 171 1.09 -10.99 -13.08
N LEU A 172 0.94 -12.14 -12.39
CA LEU A 172 2.03 -12.78 -11.66
C LEU A 172 3.23 -13.11 -12.55
N ALA A 173 2.98 -13.67 -13.73
CA ALA A 173 4.04 -13.98 -14.69
C ALA A 173 4.75 -12.71 -15.17
N ALA A 174 4.01 -11.64 -15.46
CA ALA A 174 4.56 -10.36 -15.90
C ALA A 174 5.36 -9.64 -14.79
N LEU A 175 4.82 -9.59 -13.57
CA LEU A 175 5.49 -9.03 -12.40
C LEU A 175 6.78 -9.79 -12.07
N ASN A 176 6.75 -11.12 -12.15
CA ASN A 176 7.93 -11.94 -11.93
C ASN A 176 9.02 -11.67 -12.97
N ALA A 177 8.66 -11.57 -14.25
CA ALA A 177 9.61 -11.21 -15.32
C ALA A 177 10.19 -9.80 -15.09
N ARG A 178 9.36 -8.83 -14.70
CA ARG A 178 9.79 -7.47 -14.41
C ARG A 178 10.74 -7.40 -13.20
N TYR A 179 10.44 -8.14 -12.13
CA TYR A 179 11.32 -8.27 -10.97
C TYR A 179 12.72 -8.75 -11.37
N HIS A 180 12.82 -9.82 -12.16
CA HIS A 180 14.11 -10.35 -12.62
C HIS A 180 14.87 -9.36 -13.51
N GLN A 181 14.17 -8.60 -14.35
CA GLN A 181 14.79 -7.53 -15.14
C GLN A 181 15.38 -6.43 -14.25
N LEU A 182 14.68 -6.06 -13.17
CA LEU A 182 15.14 -5.02 -12.24
C LEU A 182 16.32 -5.49 -11.40
N MET A 183 16.32 -6.76 -10.96
CA MET A 183 17.40 -7.36 -10.17
C MET A 183 18.67 -7.63 -10.97
N GLY A 184 18.60 -7.71 -12.30
CA GLY A 184 19.75 -7.92 -13.19
C GLY A 184 20.51 -6.64 -13.57
N ARG A 185 20.13 -5.47 -13.04
CA ARG A 185 20.76 -4.16 -13.28
C ARG A 185 21.70 -3.80 -12.14
#